data_AF-A0A9C8LWK1-F1
#
_entry.id   AF-A0A9C8LWK1-F1
#
_cell.length_a   1.000
_cell.length_b   1.000
_cell.length_c   1.000
_cell.angle_alpha   90.00
_cell.angle_beta   90.00
_cell.angle_gamma   90.00
#
_symmetry.space_group_name_H-M   'P 1'
#
loop_
_entity.id
_entity.type
_entity.pdbx_description
1 polymer ?
#
loop_
_entity_poly.entity_id
_entity_poly.type
_entity_poly.pdbx_seq_one_letter_code
_entity_poly.pdbx_strand_id
1 'polypeptide(L)'
;NIRDLVNDFREQNPDADIVIISDHGFQPHEIRVNLGDFLEETGLTVRNSEKIKSFKGLFIRGLNKLDIFKLLRRICGQGWEHMYERYSQPIIWSESPFISIGRSSYGFIYLNPEFKHESADRIKKLINLIPELNKKSGIKVIHSIFRKENLYSGSKLDKLPDILIIPENGVTFSGTFSDIGKGNLPVEGIDDFHQGIHRLKGIFLFNGTGIRKNFKSDISITDIFPTLAGIMKIPIPKVDGTCRKEIMEK
;
A
#
# COMPACT_ATOMS: atom_id res chain seq x y z
N ASN A 1 -29.42 -4.08 -8.03
CA ASN A 1 -28.26 -4.67 -7.30
C ASN A 1 -27.40 -5.46 -8.31
N ILE A 2 -26.23 -6.03 -7.95
CA ILE A 2 -25.37 -6.75 -8.93
C ILE A 2 -26.09 -7.90 -9.63
N ARG A 3 -26.99 -8.61 -8.93
CA ARG A 3 -27.78 -9.69 -9.52
C ARG A 3 -28.68 -9.17 -10.63
N ASP A 4 -29.39 -8.07 -10.39
CA ASP A 4 -30.28 -7.47 -11.40
C ASP A 4 -29.47 -7.02 -12.62
N LEU A 5 -28.32 -6.37 -12.41
CA LEU A 5 -27.42 -5.96 -13.50
C LEU A 5 -26.95 -7.16 -14.35
N VAL A 6 -26.58 -8.27 -13.71
CA VAL A 6 -26.16 -9.50 -14.39
C VAL A 6 -27.33 -10.13 -15.15
N ASN A 7 -28.53 -10.10 -14.59
CA ASN A 7 -29.73 -10.63 -15.25
C ASN A 7 -30.10 -9.79 -16.48
N ASP A 8 -30.17 -8.47 -16.36
CA ASP A 8 -30.48 -7.55 -17.46
C ASP A 8 -29.46 -7.70 -18.61
N PHE A 9 -28.17 -7.85 -18.27
CA PHE A 9 -27.12 -8.09 -19.27
C PHE A 9 -27.32 -9.41 -20.00
N ARG A 10 -27.68 -10.49 -19.29
CA ARG A 10 -27.93 -11.82 -19.89
C ARG A 10 -29.14 -11.83 -20.82
N GLU A 11 -30.20 -11.14 -20.45
CA GLU A 11 -31.41 -11.05 -21.30
C GLU A 11 -31.08 -10.47 -22.67
N GLN A 12 -30.18 -9.48 -22.70
CA GLN A 12 -29.74 -8.83 -23.94
C GLN A 12 -28.61 -9.59 -24.65
N ASN A 13 -27.86 -10.43 -23.93
CA ASN A 13 -26.66 -11.11 -24.43
C ASN A 13 -26.63 -12.59 -23.96
N PRO A 14 -27.54 -13.43 -24.47
CA PRO A 14 -27.71 -14.81 -23.96
C PRO A 14 -26.48 -15.70 -24.16
N ASP A 15 -25.66 -15.40 -25.17
CA ASP A 15 -24.45 -16.17 -25.51
C ASP A 15 -23.15 -15.57 -24.94
N ALA A 16 -23.23 -14.46 -24.20
CA ALA A 16 -22.05 -13.81 -23.66
C ALA A 16 -21.54 -14.50 -22.39
N ASP A 17 -20.24 -14.75 -22.35
CA ASP A 17 -19.55 -15.13 -21.13
C ASP A 17 -19.45 -13.93 -20.17
N ILE A 18 -19.68 -14.18 -18.89
CA ILE A 18 -19.64 -13.19 -17.82
C ILE A 18 -18.47 -13.49 -16.90
N VAL A 19 -17.61 -12.49 -16.72
CA VAL A 19 -16.50 -12.54 -15.79
C VAL A 19 -16.60 -11.36 -14.83
N ILE A 20 -16.68 -11.66 -13.53
CA ILE A 20 -16.68 -10.66 -12.46
C ILE A 20 -15.37 -10.83 -11.71
N ILE A 21 -14.60 -9.77 -11.57
CA ILE A 21 -13.31 -9.77 -10.87
C ILE A 21 -13.28 -8.56 -9.95
N SER A 22 -12.66 -8.73 -8.79
CA SER A 22 -12.31 -7.64 -7.90
C SER A 22 -10.80 -7.45 -7.93
N ASP A 23 -10.35 -6.21 -8.04
CA ASP A 23 -8.93 -5.85 -7.95
C ASP A 23 -8.37 -6.06 -6.54
N HIS A 24 -9.23 -5.90 -5.53
CA HIS A 24 -8.94 -6.20 -4.13
C HIS A 24 -10.18 -6.71 -3.38
N GLY A 25 -9.98 -7.18 -2.15
CA GLY A 25 -11.06 -7.44 -1.19
C GLY A 25 -11.40 -6.21 -0.36
N PHE A 26 -12.31 -6.41 0.59
CA PHE A 26 -12.77 -5.37 1.52
C PHE A 26 -12.85 -5.91 2.94
N GLN A 27 -12.60 -5.07 3.92
CA GLN A 27 -12.80 -5.36 5.35
C GLN A 27 -13.13 -4.08 6.13
N PRO A 28 -13.78 -4.20 7.30
CA PRO A 28 -13.96 -3.07 8.22
C PRO A 28 -12.61 -2.47 8.62
N HIS A 29 -12.60 -1.17 8.86
CA HIS A 29 -11.46 -0.44 9.38
C HIS A 29 -11.67 -0.19 10.86
N GLU A 30 -10.74 -0.67 11.68
CA GLU A 30 -10.85 -0.60 13.13
C GLU A 30 -9.85 0.42 13.70
N ILE A 31 -8.62 0.45 13.17
CA ILE A 31 -7.50 1.16 13.82
C ILE A 31 -6.54 1.78 12.81
N ARG A 32 -6.18 3.04 13.06
CA ARG A 32 -5.12 3.75 12.33
C ARG A 32 -3.88 3.88 13.20
N VAL A 33 -2.75 3.40 12.68
CA VAL A 33 -1.44 3.53 13.32
C VAL A 33 -0.63 4.61 12.62
N ASN A 34 -0.11 5.55 13.39
CA ASN A 34 0.75 6.59 12.87
C ASN A 34 2.24 6.15 12.89
N LEU A 35 2.78 5.83 11.72
CA LEU A 35 4.20 5.49 11.54
C LEU A 35 5.12 6.70 11.63
N GLY A 36 4.67 7.90 11.25
CA GLY A 36 5.47 9.12 11.42
C GLY A 36 5.76 9.38 12.89
N ASP A 37 4.74 9.29 13.74
CA ASP A 37 4.89 9.46 15.20
C ASP A 37 5.83 8.41 15.79
N PHE A 38 5.72 7.15 15.36
CA PHE A 38 6.61 6.08 15.80
C PHE A 38 8.07 6.32 15.39
N LEU A 39 8.31 6.76 14.15
CA LEU A 39 9.66 7.07 13.69
C LEU A 39 10.23 8.30 14.43
N GLU A 40 9.40 9.28 14.75
CA GLU A 40 9.79 10.43 15.57
C GLU A 40 10.20 10.01 16.98
N GLU A 41 9.36 9.24 17.67
CA GLU A 41 9.60 8.82 19.05
C GLU A 41 10.83 7.92 19.20
N THR A 42 11.15 7.13 18.17
CA THR A 42 12.35 6.29 18.14
C THR A 42 13.60 7.04 17.70
N GLY A 43 13.48 8.34 17.38
CA GLY A 43 14.59 9.17 16.90
C GLY A 43 15.07 8.79 15.49
N LEU A 44 14.25 8.08 14.71
CA LEU A 44 14.54 7.68 13.33
C LEU A 44 14.03 8.71 12.31
N THR A 45 13.18 9.63 12.75
CA THR A 45 12.80 10.85 12.05
C THR A 45 12.87 12.01 13.05
N VAL A 46 13.37 13.16 12.64
CA VAL A 46 13.43 14.36 13.48
C VAL A 46 12.56 15.44 12.84
N ARG A 47 11.76 16.15 13.65
CA ARG A 47 10.95 17.29 13.20
C ARG A 47 11.32 18.58 13.94
N ASN A 48 11.12 19.71 13.28
CA ASN A 48 11.14 21.03 13.91
C ASN A 48 9.73 21.38 14.43
N SER A 49 9.47 21.11 15.71
CA SER A 49 8.16 21.31 16.34
C SER A 49 7.84 22.78 16.67
N GLU A 50 8.84 23.66 16.78
CA GLU A 50 8.65 25.08 17.11
C GLU A 50 7.98 25.88 15.97
N LYS A 51 8.08 25.41 14.72
CA LYS A 51 7.47 26.06 13.54
C LYS A 51 6.01 25.67 13.27
N ILE A 52 5.43 24.73 14.01
CA ILE A 52 4.06 24.24 13.78
C ILE A 52 3.00 25.34 14.04
N LYS A 53 3.27 26.27 14.97
CA LYS A 53 2.31 27.33 15.37
C LYS A 53 2.17 28.50 14.39
N SER A 54 2.96 28.57 13.32
CA SER A 54 3.08 29.79 12.50
C SER A 54 3.35 29.51 11.02
N PHE A 55 2.62 28.63 10.34
CA PHE A 55 2.95 28.33 8.92
C PHE A 55 1.80 28.53 7.93
N LYS A 56 1.86 29.71 7.29
CA LYS A 56 1.47 29.96 5.89
C LYS A 56 2.66 29.91 4.92
N GLY A 57 3.88 29.50 5.30
CA GLY A 57 5.01 29.59 4.36
C GLY A 57 6.31 28.87 4.75
N LEU A 58 6.61 27.80 4.00
CA LEU A 58 7.71 26.82 4.03
C LEU A 58 9.15 27.39 4.28
N PHE A 59 9.95 26.73 5.14
CA PHE A 59 11.41 26.93 5.20
C PHE A 59 12.15 25.60 5.41
N ILE A 60 12.73 25.08 4.33
CA ILE A 60 13.75 24.03 4.36
C ILE A 60 15.09 24.71 4.66
N ARG A 61 15.79 24.27 5.70
CA ARG A 61 17.14 24.74 6.01
C ARG A 61 18.05 23.51 6.02
N GLY A 62 19.13 23.56 5.26
CA GLY A 62 20.22 22.58 5.35
C GLY A 62 20.43 21.60 4.20
N LEU A 63 19.59 21.58 3.15
CA LEU A 63 19.82 20.73 1.97
C LEU A 63 19.52 21.39 0.63
N ASN A 64 20.26 20.94 -0.39
CA ASN A 64 19.99 21.20 -1.80
C ASN A 64 18.66 20.54 -2.20
N LYS A 65 17.76 21.31 -2.84
CA LYS A 65 16.45 20.84 -3.35
C LYS A 65 16.51 19.54 -4.17
N LEU A 66 17.69 19.17 -4.69
CA LEU A 66 17.97 18.02 -5.54
C LEU A 66 17.76 16.65 -4.88
N ASP A 67 18.09 16.45 -3.60
CA ASP A 67 18.01 15.10 -2.99
C ASP A 67 16.59 14.78 -2.49
N ILE A 68 15.88 15.77 -1.97
CA ILE A 68 14.42 15.72 -1.74
C ILE A 68 13.70 15.47 -3.08
N PHE A 69 14.12 16.17 -4.14
CA PHE A 69 13.62 15.94 -5.49
C PHE A 69 13.87 14.50 -5.96
N LYS A 70 15.04 13.91 -5.71
CA LYS A 70 15.32 12.50 -6.10
C LYS A 70 14.39 11.53 -5.38
N LEU A 71 14.12 11.70 -4.08
CA LEU A 71 13.20 10.82 -3.34
C LEU A 71 11.74 11.05 -3.76
N LEU A 72 11.27 12.29 -3.86
CA LEU A 72 9.90 12.58 -4.29
C LEU A 72 9.65 12.17 -5.74
N ARG A 73 10.64 12.33 -6.64
CA ARG A 73 10.58 11.81 -8.01
C ARG A 73 10.60 10.28 -8.04
N ARG A 74 11.36 9.64 -7.15
CA ARG A 74 11.39 8.18 -6.97
C ARG A 74 10.02 7.66 -6.55
N ILE A 75 9.35 8.31 -5.59
CA ILE A 75 8.06 7.91 -5.03
C ILE A 75 6.88 8.29 -5.95
N CYS A 76 6.90 9.50 -6.54
CA CYS A 76 5.71 10.13 -7.13
C CYS A 76 5.79 10.36 -8.66
N GLY A 77 6.92 10.13 -9.30
CA GLY A 77 7.06 10.37 -10.75
C GLY A 77 6.87 11.84 -11.14
N GLN A 78 6.10 12.12 -12.20
CA GLN A 78 5.91 13.47 -12.77
C GLN A 78 4.98 14.38 -11.93
N GLY A 79 4.32 13.89 -10.88
CA GLY A 79 3.41 14.67 -10.02
C GLY A 79 4.01 15.13 -8.68
N TRP A 80 5.34 15.15 -8.58
CA TRP A 80 6.07 15.40 -7.32
C TRP A 80 5.85 16.81 -6.75
N GLU A 81 5.60 17.82 -7.60
CA GLU A 81 5.39 19.22 -7.20
C GLU A 81 4.15 19.39 -6.31
N HIS A 82 3.01 18.81 -6.70
CA HIS A 82 1.77 18.84 -5.91
C HIS A 82 1.85 18.02 -4.62
N MET A 83 2.73 17.01 -4.58
CA MET A 83 2.95 16.17 -3.41
C MET A 83 3.91 16.84 -2.42
N TYR A 84 4.91 17.60 -2.88
CA TYR A 84 5.83 18.38 -2.05
C TYR A 84 5.08 19.37 -1.12
N GLU A 85 4.02 20.02 -1.61
CA GLU A 85 3.15 20.88 -0.80
C GLU A 85 2.30 20.09 0.21
N ARG A 86 1.89 18.87 -0.13
CA ARG A 86 1.07 17.99 0.73
C ARG A 86 1.88 17.27 1.80
N TYR A 87 3.18 17.09 1.58
CA TYR A 87 4.14 16.45 2.50
C TYR A 87 5.13 17.44 3.12
N SER A 88 4.79 18.72 3.17
CA SER A 88 5.53 19.80 3.83
C SER A 88 5.55 19.67 5.37
N GLN A 89 5.62 18.45 5.89
CA GLN A 89 5.84 18.16 7.30
C GLN A 89 7.23 18.71 7.68
N PRO A 90 7.41 19.27 8.88
CA PRO A 90 8.65 19.95 9.27
C PRO A 90 9.78 18.96 9.60
N ILE A 91 10.06 17.99 8.73
CA ILE A 91 11.11 16.98 8.89
C ILE A 91 12.49 17.63 8.70
N ILE A 92 13.42 17.36 9.62
CA ILE A 92 14.84 17.67 9.51
C ILE A 92 15.52 16.49 8.80
N TRP A 93 15.60 16.58 7.48
CA TRP A 93 16.04 15.50 6.58
C TRP A 93 17.44 14.98 6.87
N SER A 94 18.39 15.88 7.15
CA SER A 94 19.78 15.54 7.48
C SER A 94 19.94 14.74 8.78
N GLU A 95 18.87 14.64 9.59
CA GLU A 95 18.84 13.89 10.85
C GLU A 95 17.83 12.74 10.81
N SER A 96 17.16 12.54 9.66
CA SER A 96 16.06 11.59 9.51
C SER A 96 16.45 10.44 8.58
N PRO A 97 17.03 9.35 9.11
CA PRO A 97 17.40 8.19 8.31
C PRO A 97 16.21 7.48 7.67
N PHE A 98 15.03 7.52 8.29
CA PHE A 98 13.82 6.87 7.77
C PHE A 98 12.66 7.82 7.71
N ILE A 99 11.77 7.59 6.75
CA ILE A 99 10.58 8.41 6.53
C ILE A 99 9.43 7.50 6.10
N SER A 100 8.24 7.76 6.64
CA SER A 100 6.98 7.20 6.17
C SER A 100 6.17 8.30 5.49
N ILE A 101 5.47 7.98 4.40
CA ILE A 101 4.77 8.98 3.57
C ILE A 101 3.39 8.45 3.18
N GLY A 102 2.39 9.32 3.28
CA GLY A 102 1.04 9.07 2.77
C GLY A 102 0.12 8.32 3.72
N ARG A 103 -1.10 8.04 3.24
CA ARG A 103 -2.08 7.17 3.90
C ARG A 103 -2.16 5.89 3.07
N SER A 104 -2.01 4.74 3.70
CA SER A 104 -2.01 3.45 3.02
C SER A 104 -2.63 2.38 3.91
N SER A 105 -3.23 1.34 3.31
CA SER A 105 -3.59 0.16 4.07
C SER A 105 -2.35 -0.54 4.65
N TYR A 106 -1.18 -0.35 4.05
CA TYR A 106 0.08 -0.96 4.45
C TYR A 106 1.07 0.06 5.01
N GLY A 107 1.99 -0.40 5.86
CA GLY A 107 3.05 0.46 6.39
C GLY A 107 4.22 0.55 5.43
N PHE A 108 4.51 1.75 4.92
CA PHE A 108 5.61 1.98 3.99
C PHE A 108 6.68 2.84 4.67
N ILE A 109 7.91 2.33 4.74
CA ILE A 109 9.05 3.07 5.28
C ILE A 109 10.16 3.12 4.22
N TYR A 110 10.64 4.32 3.95
CA TYR A 110 11.70 4.62 2.99
C TYR A 110 12.99 4.96 3.74
N LEU A 111 14.11 4.42 3.26
CA LEU A 111 15.43 4.85 3.67
C LEU A 111 15.76 6.15 2.95
N ASN A 112 16.11 7.18 3.73
CA ASN A 112 16.62 8.42 3.19
C ASN A 112 17.95 8.15 2.43
N PRO A 113 18.06 8.55 1.15
CA PRO A 113 19.27 8.35 0.35
C PRO A 113 20.58 8.82 0.99
N GLU A 114 20.56 9.84 1.84
CA GLU A 114 21.75 10.36 2.55
C GLU A 114 22.36 9.34 3.52
N PHE A 115 21.56 8.41 4.00
CA PHE A 115 21.95 7.39 4.97
C PHE A 115 22.21 6.03 4.32
N LYS A 116 22.37 5.98 2.98
CA LYS A 116 22.62 4.73 2.24
C LYS A 116 23.93 4.04 2.61
N HIS A 117 24.96 4.80 3.01
CA HIS A 117 26.27 4.24 3.32
C HIS A 117 26.28 3.32 4.57
N GLU A 118 25.28 3.45 5.44
CA GLU A 118 25.11 2.64 6.67
C GLU A 118 23.76 1.93 6.70
N SER A 119 23.22 1.60 5.52
CA SER A 119 21.83 1.16 5.39
C SER A 119 21.54 -0.15 6.13
N ALA A 120 22.50 -1.09 6.17
CA ALA A 120 22.28 -2.42 6.74
C ALA A 120 21.99 -2.39 8.25
N ASP A 121 22.85 -1.73 9.04
CA ASP A 121 22.68 -1.63 10.48
C ASP A 121 21.47 -0.77 10.85
N ARG A 122 21.21 0.30 10.09
CA ARG A 122 20.01 1.14 10.28
C ARG A 122 18.74 0.37 10.00
N ILE A 123 18.68 -0.40 8.92
CA ILE A 123 17.53 -1.24 8.59
C ILE A 123 17.32 -2.31 9.68
N LYS A 124 18.40 -2.95 10.14
CA LYS A 124 18.34 -3.92 11.24
C LYS A 124 17.79 -3.28 12.52
N LYS A 125 18.27 -2.08 12.88
CA LYS A 125 17.78 -1.31 14.02
C LYS A 125 16.29 -0.99 13.88
N LEU A 126 15.86 -0.51 12.72
CA LEU A 126 14.44 -0.23 12.43
C LEU A 126 13.59 -1.50 12.59
N ILE A 127 13.97 -2.62 11.97
CA ILE A 127 13.23 -3.88 12.06
C ILE A 127 13.08 -4.34 13.51
N ASN A 128 14.12 -4.18 14.34
CA ASN A 128 14.07 -4.52 15.76
C ASN A 128 13.16 -3.60 16.58
N LEU A 129 12.95 -2.36 16.15
CA LEU A 129 12.08 -1.39 16.82
C LEU A 129 10.62 -1.52 16.41
N ILE A 130 10.32 -1.93 15.17
CA ILE A 130 8.94 -2.04 14.66
C ILE A 130 8.01 -2.84 15.59
N PRO A 131 8.41 -3.98 16.22
CA PRO A 131 7.57 -4.70 17.17
C PRO A 131 7.08 -3.87 18.37
N GLU A 132 7.75 -2.79 18.75
CA GLU A 132 7.30 -1.89 19.82
C GLU A 132 5.96 -1.21 19.49
N LEU A 133 5.59 -1.10 18.20
CA LEU A 133 4.27 -0.65 17.78
C LEU A 133 3.14 -1.50 18.38
N ASN A 134 3.34 -2.82 18.51
CA ASN A 134 2.35 -3.72 19.13
C ASN A 134 2.23 -3.53 20.65
N LYS A 135 3.34 -3.17 21.31
CA LYS A 135 3.35 -2.98 22.77
C LYS A 135 2.66 -1.67 23.14
N LYS A 136 2.95 -0.60 22.39
CA LYS A 136 2.40 0.74 22.64
C LYS A 136 0.89 0.79 22.42
N SER A 137 0.40 0.06 21.43
CA SER A 137 -1.02 -0.03 21.11
C SER A 137 -1.82 -0.90 22.08
N GLY A 138 -1.16 -1.76 22.86
CA GLY A 138 -1.82 -2.81 23.65
C GLY A 138 -2.48 -3.91 22.80
N ILE A 139 -2.27 -3.88 21.48
CA ILE A 139 -2.86 -4.81 20.51
C ILE A 139 -1.88 -5.15 19.40
N LYS A 140 -2.01 -6.33 18.81
CA LYS A 140 -1.17 -6.71 17.66
C LYS A 140 -1.63 -5.93 16.42
N VAL A 141 -0.79 -5.02 15.92
CA VAL A 141 -1.05 -4.20 14.72
C VAL A 141 -0.22 -4.63 13.50
N ILE A 142 0.85 -5.40 13.73
CA ILE A 142 1.73 -5.90 12.68
C ILE A 142 1.49 -7.40 12.46
N HIS A 143 1.17 -7.77 11.22
CA HIS A 143 1.12 -9.15 10.78
C HIS A 143 2.51 -9.65 10.35
N SER A 144 3.20 -8.90 9.49
CA SER A 144 4.55 -9.25 9.01
C SER A 144 5.32 -8.03 8.51
N ILE A 145 6.65 -8.19 8.39
CA ILE A 145 7.57 -7.13 7.95
C ILE A 145 8.45 -7.71 6.85
N PHE A 146 8.59 -6.99 5.75
CA PHE A 146 9.39 -7.39 4.61
C PHE A 146 10.32 -6.28 4.16
N ARG A 147 11.49 -6.69 3.69
CA ARG A 147 12.32 -5.86 2.81
C ARG A 147 11.81 -5.98 1.39
N LYS A 148 11.86 -4.89 0.61
CA LYS A 148 11.41 -4.91 -0.79
C LYS A 148 12.11 -5.98 -1.63
N GLU A 149 13.40 -6.22 -1.39
CA GLU A 149 14.18 -7.21 -2.14
C GLU A 149 13.69 -8.65 -1.93
N ASN A 150 12.97 -8.91 -0.83
CA ASN A 150 12.42 -10.24 -0.52
C ASN A 150 11.05 -10.47 -1.17
N LEU A 151 10.36 -9.41 -1.63
CA LEU A 151 9.01 -9.50 -2.18
C LEU A 151 8.94 -9.16 -3.67
N TYR A 152 9.77 -8.22 -4.11
CA TYR A 152 9.67 -7.62 -5.42
C TYR A 152 10.99 -7.73 -6.16
N SER A 153 10.90 -7.80 -7.48
CA SER A 153 12.04 -7.77 -8.40
C SER A 153 11.72 -6.90 -9.60
N GLY A 154 12.76 -6.56 -10.39
CA GLY A 154 12.61 -5.81 -11.64
C GLY A 154 13.11 -4.36 -11.58
N SER A 155 13.05 -3.69 -12.73
CA SER A 155 13.72 -2.40 -12.98
C SER A 155 13.17 -1.21 -12.18
N LYS A 156 12.06 -1.39 -11.46
CA LYS A 156 11.43 -0.36 -10.62
C LYS A 156 11.59 -0.61 -9.13
N LEU A 157 12.38 -1.61 -8.72
CA LEU A 157 12.60 -1.96 -7.31
C LEU A 157 13.09 -0.75 -6.49
N ASP A 158 13.93 0.10 -7.07
CA ASP A 158 14.42 1.31 -6.43
C ASP A 158 13.32 2.31 -6.08
N LYS A 159 12.14 2.24 -6.70
CA LYS A 159 11.01 3.14 -6.41
C LYS A 159 10.18 2.70 -5.21
N LEU A 160 10.28 1.43 -4.82
CA LEU A 160 9.45 0.86 -3.76
C LEU A 160 9.93 1.31 -2.36
N PRO A 161 9.07 1.21 -1.33
CA PRO A 161 9.47 1.36 0.08
C PRO A 161 10.58 0.37 0.41
N ASP A 162 11.56 0.79 1.21
CA ASP A 162 12.66 -0.10 1.61
C ASP A 162 12.18 -1.16 2.61
N ILE A 163 11.21 -0.79 3.46
CA ILE A 163 10.50 -1.70 4.37
C ILE A 163 8.99 -1.61 4.13
N LEU A 164 8.37 -2.77 4.03
CA LEU A 164 6.93 -2.97 3.96
C LEU A 164 6.45 -3.65 5.24
N ILE A 165 5.44 -3.06 5.89
CA ILE A 165 4.75 -3.63 7.04
C ILE A 165 3.35 -4.06 6.59
N ILE A 166 3.06 -5.34 6.74
CA ILE A 166 1.72 -5.89 6.53
C ILE A 166 0.94 -5.72 7.84
N PRO A 167 -0.19 -5.00 7.82
CA PRO A 167 -1.02 -4.81 9.01
C PRO A 167 -1.74 -6.11 9.39
N GLU A 168 -2.17 -6.21 10.64
CA GLU A 168 -3.26 -7.13 11.01
C GLU A 168 -4.59 -6.70 10.37
N ASN A 169 -5.59 -7.58 10.38
CA ASN A 169 -6.92 -7.24 9.85
C ASN A 169 -7.49 -6.00 10.58
N GLY A 170 -8.19 -5.14 9.85
CA GLY A 170 -8.78 -3.92 10.40
C GLY A 170 -7.78 -2.80 10.71
N VAL A 171 -6.47 -2.99 10.49
CA VAL A 171 -5.44 -1.99 10.78
C VAL A 171 -4.94 -1.32 9.50
N THR A 172 -4.71 0.00 9.57
CA THR A 172 -3.97 0.75 8.54
C THR A 172 -2.81 1.53 9.11
N PHE A 173 -1.88 1.93 8.25
CA PHE A 173 -0.73 2.73 8.62
C PHE A 173 -0.74 4.08 7.87
N SER A 174 -0.41 5.15 8.59
CA SER A 174 -0.23 6.48 8.02
C SER A 174 1.18 6.98 8.28
N GLY A 175 1.80 7.59 7.28
CA GLY A 175 3.07 8.31 7.40
C GLY A 175 2.91 9.77 7.82
N THR A 176 1.72 10.19 8.23
CA THR A 176 1.47 11.53 8.79
C THR A 176 2.18 11.70 10.14
N PHE A 177 2.20 12.89 10.72
CA PHE A 177 2.54 13.08 12.13
C PHE A 177 1.30 13.66 12.81
N SER A 178 1.00 13.22 14.03
CA SER A 178 -0.11 13.76 14.80
C SER A 178 0.40 14.84 15.74
N ASP A 179 -0.08 16.07 15.55
CA ASP A 179 0.17 17.16 16.49
C ASP A 179 -0.84 17.14 17.67
N ILE A 180 -1.88 16.30 17.60
CA ILE A 180 -2.91 16.11 18.64
C ILE A 180 -3.08 14.61 18.89
N GLY A 181 -2.61 14.13 20.04
CA GLY A 181 -2.74 12.72 20.43
C GLY A 181 -1.79 11.81 19.65
N LYS A 182 -0.61 11.57 20.20
CA LYS A 182 0.32 10.55 19.70
C LYS A 182 -0.22 9.16 20.08
N GLY A 183 -0.62 8.36 19.10
CA GLY A 183 -1.13 7.02 19.37
C GLY A 183 -1.93 6.41 18.23
N ASN A 184 -2.43 5.20 18.48
CA ASN A 184 -3.39 4.57 17.59
C ASN A 184 -4.72 5.30 17.69
N LEU A 185 -5.30 5.64 16.55
CA LEU A 185 -6.61 6.27 16.50
C LEU A 185 -7.63 5.17 16.17
N PRO A 186 -8.50 4.79 17.12
CA PRO A 186 -9.63 3.93 16.78
C PRO A 186 -10.50 4.65 15.74
N VAL A 187 -11.10 3.87 14.85
CA VAL A 187 -12.14 4.36 13.94
C VAL A 187 -13.44 4.39 14.75
N GLU A 188 -13.94 5.58 15.07
CA GLU A 188 -15.09 5.75 15.96
C GLU A 188 -16.39 6.04 15.21
N GLY A 189 -17.42 5.23 15.49
CA GLY A 189 -18.80 5.48 15.06
C GLY A 189 -19.05 5.31 13.56
N ILE A 190 -20.28 5.53 13.11
CA ILE A 190 -20.66 5.45 11.67
C ILE A 190 -20.17 6.68 10.89
N ASP A 191 -19.93 7.79 11.59
CA ASP A 191 -19.61 9.09 10.98
C ASP A 191 -18.14 9.27 10.63
N ASP A 192 -17.27 8.32 10.99
CA ASP A 192 -15.89 8.34 10.52
C ASP A 192 -15.83 8.10 9.00
N PHE A 193 -15.14 9.01 8.30
CA PHE A 193 -15.09 9.07 6.84
C PHE A 193 -14.42 7.86 6.17
N HIS A 194 -13.76 6.97 6.94
CA HIS A 194 -13.01 5.85 6.38
C HIS A 194 -13.21 4.56 7.18
N GLN A 195 -14.45 4.03 7.14
CA GLN A 195 -14.91 2.77 7.77
C GLN A 195 -14.43 1.49 7.10
N GLY A 196 -13.93 1.58 5.87
CA GLY A 196 -13.68 0.44 5.01
C GLY A 196 -12.31 0.53 4.38
N ILE A 197 -11.57 -0.58 4.40
CA ILE A 197 -10.22 -0.68 3.86
C ILE A 197 -10.09 -1.88 2.92
N HIS A 198 -9.08 -1.80 2.04
CA HIS A 198 -8.80 -2.86 1.09
C HIS A 198 -8.21 -4.08 1.80
N ARG A 199 -8.45 -5.26 1.22
CA ARG A 199 -7.83 -6.54 1.62
C ARG A 199 -7.18 -7.19 0.41
N LEU A 200 -6.14 -7.99 0.61
CA LEU A 200 -5.43 -8.63 -0.50
C LEU A 200 -6.32 -9.58 -1.32
N LYS A 201 -7.20 -10.34 -0.65
CA LYS A 201 -8.03 -11.36 -1.30
C LYS A 201 -9.36 -10.76 -1.77
N GLY A 202 -9.47 -10.55 -3.08
CA GLY A 202 -10.71 -10.20 -3.76
C GLY A 202 -11.56 -11.44 -4.09
N ILE A 203 -12.51 -11.24 -5.00
CA ILE A 203 -13.34 -12.30 -5.57
C ILE A 203 -13.12 -12.38 -7.08
N PHE A 204 -13.44 -13.53 -7.64
CA PHE A 204 -13.63 -13.67 -9.06
C PHE A 204 -14.76 -14.69 -9.34
N LEU A 205 -15.37 -14.56 -10.51
CA LEU A 205 -16.39 -15.47 -11.02
C LEU A 205 -16.25 -15.54 -12.53
N PHE A 206 -16.21 -16.75 -13.06
CA PHE A 206 -16.31 -17.02 -14.50
C PHE A 206 -17.59 -17.81 -14.72
N ASN A 207 -18.41 -17.34 -15.67
CA ASN A 207 -19.60 -18.04 -16.08
C ASN A 207 -19.78 -17.90 -17.58
N GLY A 208 -19.85 -19.03 -18.29
CA GLY A 208 -19.83 -18.99 -19.73
C GLY A 208 -19.80 -20.38 -20.35
N THR A 209 -19.84 -20.42 -21.67
CA THR A 209 -19.73 -21.67 -22.44
C THR A 209 -18.28 -22.18 -22.39
N GLY A 210 -18.08 -23.46 -22.09
CA GLY A 210 -16.74 -24.03 -21.94
C GLY A 210 -16.02 -23.61 -20.65
N ILE A 211 -16.73 -22.98 -19.71
CA ILE A 211 -16.23 -22.72 -18.34
C ILE A 211 -16.71 -23.82 -17.40
N ARG A 212 -15.78 -24.41 -16.66
CA ARG A 212 -16.05 -25.49 -15.74
C ARG A 212 -17.04 -25.06 -14.64
N LYS A 213 -18.08 -25.85 -14.41
CA LYS A 213 -19.04 -25.59 -13.32
C LYS A 213 -18.44 -25.89 -11.93
N ASN A 214 -18.83 -25.10 -10.93
CA ASN A 214 -18.49 -25.28 -9.51
C ASN A 214 -16.99 -25.39 -9.18
N PHE A 215 -16.11 -24.87 -10.04
CA PHE A 215 -14.70 -24.84 -9.71
C PHE A 215 -14.43 -23.83 -8.60
N LYS A 216 -13.43 -24.12 -7.76
CA LYS A 216 -12.91 -23.22 -6.74
C LYS A 216 -11.40 -23.33 -6.76
N SER A 217 -10.73 -22.20 -6.93
CA SER A 217 -9.27 -22.13 -6.91
C SER A 217 -8.84 -20.77 -6.40
N ASP A 218 -7.67 -20.71 -5.78
CA ASP A 218 -6.97 -19.44 -5.62
C ASP A 218 -6.27 -19.11 -6.94
N ILE A 219 -6.51 -17.91 -7.47
CA ILE A 219 -5.86 -17.39 -8.67
C ILE A 219 -5.26 -16.02 -8.39
N SER A 220 -4.15 -15.71 -9.06
CA SER A 220 -3.57 -14.38 -9.00
C SER A 220 -4.34 -13.45 -9.93
N ILE A 221 -4.45 -12.16 -9.59
CA ILE A 221 -5.01 -11.16 -10.50
C ILE A 221 -4.23 -11.10 -11.83
N THR A 222 -2.93 -11.40 -11.78
CA THR A 222 -2.08 -11.47 -12.98
C THR A 222 -2.43 -12.63 -13.90
N ASP A 223 -3.08 -13.69 -13.37
CA ASP A 223 -3.52 -14.85 -14.14
C ASP A 223 -4.79 -14.57 -14.96
N ILE A 224 -5.52 -13.48 -14.65
CA ILE A 224 -6.80 -13.16 -15.30
C ILE A 224 -6.62 -12.92 -16.79
N PHE A 225 -5.71 -12.03 -17.18
CA PHE A 225 -5.46 -11.70 -18.58
C PHE A 225 -5.12 -12.93 -19.44
N PRO A 226 -4.09 -13.76 -19.09
CA PRO A 226 -3.77 -14.95 -19.87
C PRO A 226 -4.87 -16.03 -19.82
N THR A 227 -5.69 -16.07 -18.77
CA THR A 227 -6.84 -16.97 -18.72
C THR A 227 -7.94 -16.53 -19.69
N LEU A 228 -8.31 -15.25 -19.68
CA LEU A 228 -9.30 -14.69 -20.62
C LEU A 228 -8.86 -14.85 -22.07
N ALA A 229 -7.60 -14.56 -22.38
CA ALA A 229 -7.04 -14.79 -23.71
C ALA A 229 -7.12 -16.26 -24.13
N GLY A 230 -6.88 -17.19 -23.20
CA GLY A 230 -7.04 -18.63 -23.42
C GLY A 230 -8.48 -19.03 -23.74
N ILE A 231 -9.46 -18.53 -22.99
CA ILE A 231 -10.90 -18.75 -23.23
C ILE A 231 -11.29 -18.22 -24.62
N MET A 232 -10.83 -17.02 -24.97
CA MET A 232 -11.10 -16.38 -26.27
C MET A 232 -10.25 -16.94 -27.42
N LYS A 233 -9.33 -17.88 -27.14
CA LYS A 233 -8.37 -18.46 -28.11
C LYS A 233 -7.52 -17.40 -28.82
N ILE A 234 -7.14 -16.34 -28.10
CA ILE A 234 -6.30 -15.25 -28.60
C ILE A 234 -4.84 -15.51 -28.19
N PRO A 235 -3.88 -15.50 -29.13
CA PRO A 235 -2.47 -15.60 -28.79
C PRO A 235 -2.01 -14.32 -28.07
N ILE A 236 -1.17 -14.48 -27.06
CA ILE A 236 -0.64 -13.36 -26.27
C ILE A 236 0.89 -13.43 -26.17
N PRO A 237 1.56 -12.29 -25.96
CA PRO A 237 2.98 -12.30 -25.62
C PRO A 237 3.22 -12.96 -24.26
N LYS A 238 4.50 -13.16 -23.93
CA LYS A 238 4.89 -13.58 -22.58
C LYS A 238 4.47 -12.51 -21.56
N VAL A 239 3.75 -12.93 -20.52
CA VAL A 239 3.30 -12.10 -19.39
C VAL A 239 3.68 -12.78 -18.07
N ASP A 240 3.57 -12.06 -16.95
CA ASP A 240 3.93 -12.59 -15.62
C ASP A 240 2.96 -13.66 -15.11
N GLY A 241 1.67 -13.51 -15.40
CA GLY A 241 0.64 -14.46 -14.99
C GLY A 241 0.59 -15.71 -15.85
N THR A 242 -0.12 -16.73 -15.37
CA THR A 242 -0.29 -18.01 -16.06
C THR A 242 -1.75 -18.26 -16.42
N CYS A 243 -2.00 -18.79 -17.62
CA CYS A 243 -3.34 -19.22 -18.03
C CYS A 243 -3.81 -20.39 -17.14
N ARG A 244 -4.91 -20.20 -16.41
CA ARG A 244 -5.48 -21.16 -15.47
C ARG A 244 -6.42 -22.12 -16.19
N LYS A 245 -5.84 -23.15 -16.80
CA LYS A 245 -6.58 -24.13 -17.62
C LYS A 245 -7.65 -24.90 -16.85
N GLU A 246 -7.52 -25.00 -15.54
CA GLU A 246 -8.51 -25.63 -14.66
C GLU A 246 -9.87 -24.92 -14.63
N ILE A 247 -9.94 -23.68 -15.12
CA ILE A 247 -11.18 -22.89 -15.27
C ILE A 247 -11.97 -23.32 -16.51
N MET A 248 -11.28 -23.83 -17.53
CA MET A 248 -11.88 -24.25 -18.79
C MET A 248 -12.32 -25.72 -18.72
N GLU A 249 -13.40 -26.07 -19.43
CA GLU A 249 -13.76 -27.47 -19.67
C GLU A 249 -12.67 -28.17 -20.50
N LYS A 250 -12.54 -29.50 -20.32
CA LYS A 250 -11.54 -30.29 -21.05
C LYS A 250 -11.86 -30.40 -22.53
#